data_AF-A0A354TM60-F1
#
_entry.id   AF-A0A354TM60-F1
#
_cell.length_a   1.000
_cell.length_b   1.000
_cell.length_c   1.000
_cell.angle_alpha   90.00
_cell.angle_beta   90.00
_cell.angle_gamma   90.00
#
_symmetry.space_group_name_H-M   'P 1'
#
loop_
_entity.id
_entity.type
_entity.pdbx_description
1 polymer ?
#
loop_
_entity_poly.entity_id
_entity_poly.type
_entity_poly.pdbx_seq_one_letter_code
_entity_poly.pdbx_strand_id
1 'polypeptide(L)'
;MLNRYPLWKNLLILFVVVLGLLYSAPNLYPDDEAILINNENLEMSEADVAQVETALEAAQIDFFGVEFDANSIQVRLNGVENQFRAKTAIEESL
;
A
#
# COMPACT_ATOMS: atom_id res chain seq x y z
N MET A 1 48.88 -19.55 23.66
CA MET A 1 48.55 -18.12 23.78
C MET A 1 47.07 -17.97 23.44
N LEU A 2 46.24 -17.49 24.37
CA LEU A 2 44.79 -17.48 24.19
C LEU A 2 44.39 -16.26 23.36
N ASN A 3 43.91 -16.47 22.15
CA ASN A 3 43.41 -15.45 21.23
C ASN A 3 42.06 -14.91 21.73
N ARG A 4 42.06 -14.23 22.88
CA ARG A 4 40.85 -13.69 23.52
C ARG A 4 40.55 -12.32 22.96
N TYR A 5 39.46 -12.21 22.21
CA TYR A 5 38.92 -10.92 21.85
C TYR A 5 38.36 -10.21 23.09
N PRO A 6 38.57 -8.89 23.21
CA PRO A 6 37.99 -8.13 24.29
C PRO A 6 36.46 -8.21 24.25
N LEU A 7 35.83 -8.40 25.41
CA LEU A 7 34.37 -8.55 25.54
C LEU A 7 33.58 -7.41 24.89
N TRP A 8 34.10 -6.17 24.95
CA TRP A 8 33.44 -5.01 24.37
C TRP A 8 33.27 -5.10 22.84
N LYS A 9 34.21 -5.74 22.13
CA LYS A 9 34.10 -5.92 20.68
C LYS A 9 32.98 -6.88 20.33
N ASN A 10 32.85 -7.96 21.10
CA ASN A 10 31.77 -8.93 20.91
C ASN A 10 30.41 -8.32 21.25
N LEU A 11 30.34 -7.48 22.30
CA LEU A 11 29.13 -6.74 22.64
C LEU A 11 28.75 -5.72 21.57
N LEU A 12 29.73 -5.02 20.98
CA LEU A 12 29.49 -4.09 19.89
C LEU A 12 28.95 -4.81 18.65
N ILE A 13 29.52 -5.97 18.29
CA ILE A 13 29.02 -6.80 17.20
C ILE A 13 27.57 -7.23 17.48
N LEU A 14 27.28 -7.75 18.68
CA LEU A 14 25.94 -8.18 19.06
C LEU A 14 24.93 -7.02 18.99
N PHE A 15 25.31 -5.83 19.46
CA PHE A 15 24.48 -4.65 19.41
C PHE A 15 24.11 -4.23 17.98
N VAL A 16 25.11 -4.17 17.08
CA VAL A 16 24.87 -3.85 15.67
C VAL A 16 23.98 -4.90 15.00
N VAL A 17 24.18 -6.19 15.30
CA VAL A 17 23.31 -7.26 14.79
C VAL A 17 21.87 -7.11 15.27
N VAL A 18 21.65 -6.80 16.55
CA VAL A 18 20.30 -6.58 17.10
C VAL A 18 19.62 -5.38 16.43
N LEU A 19 20.34 -4.27 16.24
CA LEU A 19 19.80 -3.13 15.49
C LEU A 19 19.46 -3.49 14.04
N GLY A 20 20.31 -4.28 13.39
CA GLY A 20 20.05 -4.79 12.04
C GLY A 20 18.77 -5.63 11.98
N LEU A 21 18.56 -6.54 12.94
CA LEU A 21 17.36 -7.37 13.02
C LEU A 21 16.09 -6.56 13.32
N LEU A 22 16.20 -5.54 14.19
CA LEU A 22 15.11 -4.60 14.46
C LEU A 22 14.75 -3.76 13.24
N TYR A 23 15.76 -3.25 12.53
CA TYR A 23 15.58 -2.46 11.33
C TYR A 23 15.03 -3.29 10.17
N SER A 24 15.48 -4.54 10.03
CA SER A 24 15.00 -5.48 9.02
C SER A 24 13.73 -6.22 9.44
N ALA A 25 13.07 -5.82 10.53
CA ALA A 25 11.84 -6.48 10.97
C ALA A 25 10.77 -6.36 9.87
N PRO A 26 10.22 -7.48 9.37
CA PRO A 26 9.39 -7.49 8.16
C PRO A 26 8.01 -6.84 8.34
N ASN A 27 7.62 -6.48 9.56
CA ASN A 27 6.26 -6.08 9.90
C ASN A 27 6.07 -4.55 10.00
N LEU A 28 6.89 -3.75 9.33
CA LEU A 28 6.83 -2.28 9.41
C LEU A 28 6.06 -1.63 8.26
N TYR A 29 5.72 -2.38 7.22
CA TYR A 29 4.99 -1.87 6.06
C TYR A 29 3.86 -2.86 5.74
N PRO A 30 2.61 -2.57 6.15
CA PRO A 30 1.47 -3.31 5.63
C PRO A 30 1.37 -3.10 4.12
N ASP A 31 0.80 -4.09 3.43
CA ASP A 31 0.60 -4.01 1.98
C ASP A 31 -0.33 -2.83 1.66
N ASP A 32 0.13 -1.92 0.79
CA ASP A 32 -0.66 -0.78 0.30
C ASP A 32 -1.45 -1.22 -0.93
N GLU A 33 -2.55 -1.91 -0.69
CA GLU A 33 -3.38 -2.44 -1.76
C GLU A 33 -4.11 -1.32 -2.48
N ALA A 34 -3.84 -1.14 -3.78
CA ALA A 34 -4.43 -0.07 -4.57
C ALA A 34 -4.88 -0.53 -5.96
N ILE A 35 -5.94 0.11 -6.46
CA ILE A 35 -6.39 -0.01 -7.85
C ILE A 35 -6.10 1.30 -8.56
N LEU A 36 -5.50 1.19 -9.75
CA LEU A 36 -5.33 2.30 -10.67
C LEU A 36 -6.34 2.18 -11.81
N ILE A 37 -7.19 3.20 -11.95
CA ILE A 37 -8.14 3.35 -13.04
C ILE A 37 -7.54 4.36 -14.01
N ASN A 38 -7.37 3.97 -15.27
CA ASN A 38 -6.89 4.83 -16.34
C ASN A 38 -7.79 4.65 -17.55
N ASN A 39 -8.04 5.74 -18.28
CA ASN A 39 -8.83 5.72 -19.51
C ASN A 39 -7.95 6.14 -20.69
N GLU A 40 -7.81 5.26 -21.69
CA GLU A 40 -6.98 5.54 -22.88
C GLU A 40 -7.66 6.45 -23.90
N ASN A 41 -9.00 6.56 -23.87
CA ASN A 41 -9.78 7.20 -24.93
C ASN A 41 -10.44 8.52 -24.49
N LEU A 42 -10.61 8.74 -23.19
CA LEU A 42 -11.30 9.91 -22.62
C LEU A 42 -10.48 10.49 -21.49
N GLU A 43 -10.50 11.82 -21.36
CA GLU A 43 -9.96 12.50 -20.20
C GLU A 43 -10.87 12.26 -18.99
N MET A 44 -10.27 11.79 -17.90
CA MET A 44 -10.91 11.62 -16.61
C MET A 44 -11.03 12.98 -15.93
N SER A 45 -12.12 13.17 -15.20
CA SER A 45 -12.47 14.40 -14.49
C SER A 45 -12.73 14.13 -13.01
N GLU A 46 -12.83 15.20 -12.23
CA GLU A 46 -13.26 15.09 -10.82
C GLU A 46 -14.67 14.49 -10.67
N ALA A 47 -15.52 14.56 -11.69
CA ALA A 47 -16.84 13.92 -11.66
C ALA A 47 -16.71 12.38 -11.68
N ASP A 48 -15.72 11.85 -12.40
CA ASP A 48 -15.44 10.41 -12.43
C ASP A 48 -14.92 9.91 -11.07
N VAL A 49 -14.16 10.76 -10.35
CA VAL A 49 -13.75 10.47 -8.97
C VAL A 49 -14.97 10.31 -8.05
N ALA A 50 -15.91 11.25 -8.10
CA ALA A 50 -17.14 11.16 -7.30
C ALA A 50 -18.00 9.93 -7.67
N GLN A 51 -18.01 9.54 -8.95
CA GLN A 51 -18.70 8.35 -9.43
C GLN A 51 -18.05 7.06 -8.90
N VAL A 52 -16.71 7.00 -8.92
CA VAL A 52 -15.94 5.90 -8.33
C VAL A 52 -16.21 5.79 -6.83
N GLU A 53 -16.16 6.90 -6.08
CA GLU A 53 -16.46 6.90 -4.64
C GLU A 53 -17.88 6.38 -4.36
N THR A 54 -18.87 6.87 -5.11
CA THR A 54 -20.26 6.43 -4.98
C THR A 54 -20.42 4.93 -5.28
N ALA A 55 -19.73 4.41 -6.30
CA ALA A 55 -19.77 2.99 -6.64
C ALA A 55 -19.15 2.11 -5.55
N LEU A 56 -18.04 2.55 -4.96
CA LEU A 56 -17.39 1.84 -3.84
C LEU A 56 -18.26 1.85 -2.58
N GLU A 57 -18.90 2.98 -2.26
CA GLU A 57 -19.86 3.09 -1.16
C GLU A 57 -21.08 2.18 -1.37
N ALA A 58 -21.65 2.17 -2.58
CA ALA A 58 -22.78 1.31 -2.94
C ALA A 58 -22.43 -0.18 -2.85
N ALA A 59 -21.20 -0.54 -3.20
CA ALA A 59 -20.68 -1.91 -3.08
C ALA A 59 -20.25 -2.29 -1.64
N GLN A 60 -20.36 -1.36 -0.68
CA GLN A 60 -19.92 -1.52 0.72
C GLN A 60 -18.44 -1.92 0.81
N ILE A 61 -17.60 -1.20 0.09
CA ILE A 61 -16.16 -1.43 0.05
C ILE A 61 -15.45 -0.32 0.82
N ASP A 62 -14.73 -0.69 1.87
CA ASP A 62 -13.94 0.26 2.64
C ASP A 62 -12.65 0.62 1.89
N PHE A 63 -12.54 1.89 1.50
CA PHE A 63 -11.34 2.52 0.94
C PHE A 63 -10.85 3.61 1.91
N PHE A 64 -9.55 3.92 1.87
CA PHE A 64 -8.96 4.90 2.80
C PHE A 64 -8.24 6.05 2.10
N GLY A 65 -8.12 6.01 0.77
CA GLY A 65 -7.55 7.10 -0.01
C GLY A 65 -8.00 7.02 -1.46
N VAL A 66 -8.34 8.17 -2.02
CA VAL A 66 -8.59 8.36 -3.45
C VAL A 66 -7.72 9.52 -3.91
N GLU A 67 -6.88 9.27 -4.91
CA GLU A 67 -5.98 10.27 -5.48
C GLU A 67 -6.24 10.35 -6.99
N PHE A 68 -6.39 11.57 -7.50
CA PHE A 68 -6.53 11.83 -8.92
C PHE A 68 -5.22 12.43 -9.45
N ASP A 69 -4.59 11.74 -10.40
CA ASP A 69 -3.35 12.20 -11.04
C ASP A 69 -3.51 12.23 -12.56
N ALA A 70 -3.45 13.45 -13.11
CA ALA A 70 -3.53 13.83 -14.53
C ALA A 70 -4.71 13.25 -15.32
N ASN A 71 -4.74 11.92 -15.50
CA ASN A 71 -5.78 11.18 -16.19
C ASN A 71 -6.05 9.80 -15.56
N SER A 72 -5.71 9.64 -14.29
CA SER A 72 -5.83 8.38 -13.58
C SER A 72 -6.37 8.59 -12.18
N ILE A 73 -7.17 7.64 -11.72
CA ILE A 73 -7.72 7.61 -10.37
C ILE A 73 -7.06 6.43 -9.65
N GLN A 74 -6.39 6.69 -8.54
CA GLN A 74 -5.84 5.68 -7.66
C GLN A 74 -6.72 5.57 -6.42
N VAL A 75 -7.21 4.37 -6.15
CA VAL A 75 -8.00 4.06 -4.94
C VAL A 75 -7.20 3.10 -4.06
N ARG A 76 -6.93 3.48 -2.82
CA ARG A 76 -6.28 2.65 -1.80
C ARG A 76 -7.31 1.94 -0.95
N LEU A 77 -7.13 0.62 -0.77
CA LEU A 77 -8.08 -0.32 -0.19
C LEU A 77 -7.48 -1.02 1.03
N ASN A 78 -8.33 -1.35 2.00
CA ASN A 78 -7.89 -2.01 3.24
C ASN A 78 -7.49 -3.49 3.06
N GLY A 79 -7.55 -4.06 1.85
CA GLY A 79 -7.10 -5.42 1.59
C GLY A 79 -7.36 -5.94 0.18
N VAL A 80 -6.64 -7.01 -0.19
CA VAL A 80 -6.66 -7.65 -1.51
C VAL A 80 -8.05 -8.14 -1.92
N GLU A 81 -8.84 -8.68 -0.99
CA GLU A 81 -10.20 -9.18 -1.28
C GLU A 81 -11.11 -8.08 -1.85
N ASN A 82 -10.91 -6.85 -1.38
CA ASN A 82 -11.68 -5.71 -1.86
C ASN A 82 -11.26 -5.28 -3.27
N GLN A 83 -10.08 -5.66 -3.76
CA GLN A 83 -9.60 -5.24 -5.08
C GLN A 83 -10.49 -5.76 -6.21
N PHE A 84 -10.82 -7.04 -6.20
CA PHE A 84 -11.65 -7.64 -7.25
C PHE A 84 -13.07 -7.07 -7.22
N ARG A 85 -13.65 -6.92 -6.02
CA ARG A 85 -15.00 -6.36 -5.85
C ARG A 85 -15.06 -4.90 -6.27
N ALA A 86 -14.05 -4.10 -5.89
CA ALA A 86 -13.95 -2.70 -6.25
C ALA A 86 -13.81 -2.53 -7.76
N LYS A 87 -12.93 -3.33 -8.38
CA LYS A 87 -12.77 -3.35 -9.83
C LYS A 87 -14.12 -3.59 -10.53
N THR A 88 -14.86 -4.63 -10.14
CA THR A 88 -16.16 -4.93 -10.76
C THR A 88 -17.18 -3.81 -10.54
N ALA A 89 -17.28 -3.27 -9.33
CA ALA A 89 -18.20 -2.17 -9.03
C ALA A 89 -17.88 -0.91 -9.85
N ILE A 90 -16.60 -0.59 -10.01
CA ILE A 90 -16.15 0.56 -10.78
C ILE A 90 -16.41 0.35 -12.28
N GLU A 91 -16.07 -0.82 -12.83
CA GLU A 91 -16.34 -1.17 -14.24
C GLU A 91 -17.83 -1.16 -14.60
N GLU A 92 -18.73 -1.46 -13.66
CA GLU A 92 -20.18 -1.36 -13.88
C GLU A 92 -20.70 0.09 -13.80
N SER A 93 -19.94 0.99 -13.18
CA SER A 93 -20.35 2.36 -12.89
C SER A 93 -19.85 3.41 -13.89
N LEU A 94 -18.70 3.17 -14.54
CA LEU A 94 -18.03 4.06 -15.51
C LEU A 94 -18.29 3.61 -16.96
#